data_AF-A0A2M8JHC5-F1
#
_entry.id   AF-A0A2M8JHC5-F1
#
_cell.length_a   1.000
_cell.length_b   1.000
_cell.length_c   1.000
_cell.angle_alpha   90.00
_cell.angle_beta   90.00
_cell.angle_gamma   90.00
#
_symmetry.space_group_name_H-M   'P 1'
#
loop_
_entity.id
_entity.type
_entity.pdbx_description
1 polymer ?
#
loop_
_entity_poly.entity_id
_entity_poly.type
_entity_poly.pdbx_seq_one_letter_code
_entity_poly.pdbx_strand_id
1 'polypeptide(L)'
;MEWGKDQNVFLAVAEWDILKKIVSTPQSVVHPLIIIPMISQLLLLLTLFQKNTSKVLTYIATIGLGLLFAFITLAGLLSLNVKIVGSTLPFLIIVIVTIKYYRKINRQPTN
;
A
#
# COMPACT_ATOMS: atom_id res chain seq x y z
N MET A 1 -10.18 -6.45 -10.49
CA MET A 1 -9.24 -7.58 -10.49
C MET A 1 -10.07 -8.85 -10.41
N GLU A 2 -9.73 -9.89 -11.17
CA GLU A 2 -10.41 -11.18 -11.04
C GLU A 2 -9.74 -11.93 -9.88
N TRP A 3 -10.46 -12.22 -8.80
CA TRP A 3 -9.96 -12.89 -7.60
C TRP A 3 -10.71 -14.21 -7.41
N GLY A 4 -10.17 -15.32 -7.93
CA GLY A 4 -10.88 -16.61 -7.96
C GLY A 4 -11.73 -16.78 -9.23
N LYS A 5 -12.42 -17.92 -9.36
CA LYS A 5 -13.01 -18.37 -10.63
C LYS A 5 -14.13 -17.46 -11.18
N ASP A 6 -14.82 -16.72 -10.30
CA ASP A 6 -15.99 -15.88 -10.65
C ASP A 6 -16.11 -14.54 -9.89
N GLN A 7 -15.09 -14.10 -9.15
CA GLN A 7 -15.19 -12.83 -8.38
C GLN A 7 -14.35 -11.73 -9.03
N ASN A 8 -14.95 -10.57 -9.20
CA ASN A 8 -14.29 -9.36 -9.68
C ASN A 8 -14.36 -8.28 -8.62
N VAL A 9 -13.25 -8.06 -7.92
CA VAL A 9 -13.18 -7.04 -6.86
C VAL A 9 -12.06 -6.05 -7.19
N PHE A 10 -12.35 -4.77 -7.03
CA PHE A 10 -11.36 -3.71 -7.06
C PHE A 10 -10.79 -3.52 -5.66
N LEU A 11 -9.51 -3.17 -5.53
CA LEU A 11 -8.90 -2.94 -4.21
C LEU A 11 -9.67 -1.88 -3.40
N ALA A 12 -10.12 -0.80 -4.04
CA ALA A 12 -10.94 0.22 -3.37
C ALA A 12 -12.27 -0.33 -2.82
N VAL A 13 -12.89 -1.30 -3.51
CA VAL A 13 -14.12 -1.96 -3.03
C VAL A 13 -13.80 -2.86 -1.84
N ALA A 14 -12.71 -3.62 -1.91
CA ALA A 14 -12.24 -4.45 -0.80
C ALA A 14 -11.89 -3.60 0.44
N GLU A 15 -11.26 -2.45 0.26
CA GLU A 15 -10.97 -1.49 1.33
C GLU A 15 -12.24 -0.94 1.97
N TRP A 16 -13.23 -0.54 1.14
CA TRP A 16 -14.53 -0.09 1.64
C TRP A 16 -15.24 -1.15 2.48
N ASP A 17 -15.16 -2.41 2.07
CA ASP A 17 -15.73 -3.51 2.84
C ASP A 17 -14.96 -3.77 4.15
N ILE A 18 -13.64 -3.59 4.17
CA ILE A 18 -12.85 -3.61 5.41
C ILE A 18 -13.29 -2.48 6.34
N LEU A 19 -13.48 -1.26 5.84
CA LEU A 19 -13.93 -0.11 6.65
C LEU A 19 -15.30 -0.37 7.31
N LYS A 20 -16.25 -0.95 6.56
CA LYS A 20 -17.53 -1.39 7.16
C LYS A 20 -17.33 -2.43 8.24
N LYS A 21 -16.49 -3.44 7.99
CA LYS A 21 -16.21 -4.54 8.92
C LYS A 21 -15.50 -4.07 10.20
N ILE A 22 -14.68 -3.02 10.13
CA ILE A 22 -14.09 -2.39 11.32
C ILE A 22 -15.19 -1.93 12.29
N VAL A 23 -16.31 -1.39 11.76
CA VAL A 23 -17.41 -0.90 12.59
C VAL A 23 -18.38 -2.02 12.99
N SER A 24 -18.71 -2.93 12.08
CA SER A 24 -19.73 -3.96 12.32
C SER A 24 -19.20 -5.21 13.01
N THR A 25 -17.96 -5.63 12.72
CA THR A 25 -17.38 -6.89 13.22
C THR A 25 -15.85 -6.76 13.34
N PRO A 26 -15.35 -5.98 14.31
CA PRO A 26 -13.94 -5.60 14.39
C PRO A 26 -12.98 -6.79 14.49
N GLN A 27 -13.40 -7.89 15.13
CA GLN A 27 -12.58 -9.10 15.27
C GLN A 27 -12.21 -9.72 13.92
N SER A 28 -13.05 -9.56 12.89
CA SER A 28 -12.83 -10.15 11.56
C SER A 28 -11.72 -9.45 10.75
N VAL A 29 -11.27 -8.28 11.19
CA VAL A 29 -10.27 -7.46 10.50
C VAL A 29 -8.96 -7.34 11.27
N VAL A 30 -8.83 -8.05 12.41
CA VAL A 30 -7.60 -8.08 13.21
C VAL A 30 -6.57 -9.03 12.57
N HIS A 31 -6.02 -8.62 11.44
CA HIS A 31 -4.97 -9.35 10.73
C HIS A 31 -3.84 -8.38 10.32
N PRO A 32 -2.56 -8.76 10.43
CA PRO A 32 -1.44 -7.89 10.06
C PRO A 32 -1.53 -7.35 8.63
N LEU A 33 -1.93 -8.17 7.66
CA LEU A 33 -2.12 -7.77 6.26
C LEU A 33 -3.32 -6.83 6.02
N ILE A 34 -4.15 -6.57 7.04
CA ILE A 34 -5.23 -5.58 6.98
C ILE A 34 -4.82 -4.34 7.77
N ILE A 35 -4.37 -4.51 9.02
CA ILE A 35 -4.04 -3.40 9.92
C ILE A 35 -2.83 -2.61 9.42
N ILE A 36 -1.73 -3.28 9.06
CA ILE A 36 -0.50 -2.59 8.63
C ILE A 36 -0.77 -1.73 7.39
N PRO A 37 -1.45 -2.24 6.34
CA PRO A 37 -1.75 -1.41 5.17
C PRO A 37 -2.74 -0.28 5.46
N MET A 38 -3.78 -0.52 6.27
CA MET A 38 -4.73 0.52 6.68
C MET A 38 -4.03 1.67 7.42
N ILE A 39 -3.16 1.35 8.38
CA ILE A 39 -2.35 2.35 9.08
C ILE A 39 -1.41 3.05 8.10
N SER A 40 -0.76 2.31 7.21
CA SER A 40 0.18 2.86 6.23
C SER A 40 -0.51 3.86 5.28
N GLN A 41 -1.73 3.57 4.84
CA GLN A 41 -2.53 4.48 4.02
C GLN A 41 -2.92 5.74 4.79
N LEU A 42 -3.36 5.61 6.05
CA LEU A 42 -3.63 6.75 6.92
C LEU A 42 -2.39 7.62 7.12
N LEU A 43 -1.23 7.01 7.38
CA LEU A 43 0.03 7.73 7.53
C LEU A 43 0.42 8.47 6.25
N LEU A 44 0.29 7.85 5.08
CA LEU A 44 0.53 8.53 3.79
C LEU A 44 -0.41 9.73 3.60
N LEU A 45 -1.70 9.58 3.91
CA LEU A 45 -2.65 10.69 3.84
C LEU A 45 -2.27 11.83 4.79
N LEU A 46 -1.88 11.51 6.02
CA LEU A 46 -1.42 12.52 6.98
C LEU A 46 -0.15 13.23 6.52
N THR A 47 0.78 12.54 5.85
CA THR A 47 2.01 13.15 5.34
C THR A 47 1.77 14.19 4.26
N LEU A 48 0.67 14.10 3.49
CA LEU A 48 0.33 15.06 2.43
C LEU A 48 0.02 16.46 2.98
N PHE A 49 -0.47 16.55 4.22
CA PHE A 49 -0.83 17.82 4.85
C PHE A 49 0.28 18.38 5.76
N GLN A 50 1.44 17.71 5.83
CA GLN A 50 2.56 18.15 6.67
C GLN A 50 3.49 19.10 5.89
N LYS A 51 3.68 20.32 6.42
CA LYS A 51 4.62 21.32 5.85
C LYS A 51 6.07 20.82 5.81
N ASN A 52 6.48 20.05 6.82
CA ASN A 52 7.78 19.38 6.90
C ASN A 52 7.55 17.88 7.10
N THR A 53 7.44 17.14 6.02
CA THR A 53 7.22 15.69 6.09
C THR A 53 8.44 14.98 6.67
N SER A 54 8.25 14.20 7.73
CA SER A 54 9.31 13.35 8.28
C SER A 54 9.66 12.23 7.29
N LYS A 55 10.93 12.17 6.87
CA LYS A 55 11.45 11.13 5.95
C LYS A 55 11.16 9.72 6.48
N VAL A 56 11.31 9.52 7.80
CA VAL A 56 11.07 8.23 8.46
C VAL A 56 9.60 7.84 8.35
N LEU A 57 8.69 8.80 8.57
CA LEU A 57 7.26 8.55 8.47
C LEU A 57 6.86 8.16 7.04
N THR A 58 7.37 8.87 6.04
CA THR A 58 7.17 8.53 4.63
C THR A 58 7.70 7.14 4.30
N TYR A 59 8.88 6.77 4.80
CA TYR A 59 9.43 5.42 4.59
C TYR A 59 8.56 4.33 5.20
N ILE A 60 8.16 4.48 6.47
CA ILE A 60 7.33 3.48 7.16
C ILE A 60 6.01 3.30 6.40
N ALA A 61 5.35 4.40 6.06
CA ALA A 61 4.06 4.37 5.38
C ALA A 61 4.19 3.80 3.95
N THR A 62 5.22 4.21 3.20
CA THR A 62 5.46 3.74 1.83
C THR A 62 5.85 2.25 1.79
N ILE A 63 6.70 1.79 2.71
CA ILE A 63 7.13 0.39 2.77
C ILE A 63 6.00 -0.51 3.27
N GLY A 64 5.26 -0.09 4.30
CA GLY A 64 4.15 -0.86 4.85
C GLY A 64 3.06 -1.11 3.80
N LEU A 65 2.71 -0.08 3.03
CA LEU A 65 1.77 -0.24 1.90
C LEU A 65 2.42 -0.96 0.71
N GLY A 66 3.71 -0.71 0.45
CA GLY A 66 4.52 -1.41 -0.56
C GLY A 66 4.52 -2.92 -0.39
N LEU A 67 4.60 -3.40 0.84
CA LEU A 67 4.56 -4.82 1.18
C LEU A 67 3.23 -5.46 0.77
N LEU A 68 2.10 -4.81 1.06
CA LEU A 68 0.78 -5.30 0.62
C LEU A 68 0.71 -5.41 -0.90
N PHE A 69 1.13 -4.36 -1.61
CA PHE A 69 1.11 -4.36 -3.07
C PHE A 69 2.06 -5.40 -3.66
N ALA A 70 3.19 -5.68 -3.01
CA ALA A 70 4.07 -6.77 -3.39
C ALA A 70 3.39 -8.15 -3.23
N PHE A 71 2.66 -8.38 -2.15
CA PHE A 71 1.87 -9.60 -1.96
C PHE A 71 0.76 -9.75 -3.00
N ILE A 72 0.03 -8.68 -3.31
CA ILE A 72 -1.02 -8.70 -4.34
C ILE A 72 -0.39 -8.97 -5.72
N THR A 73 0.77 -8.39 -6.01
CA THR A 73 1.51 -8.65 -7.26
C THR A 73 1.95 -10.11 -7.32
N LEU A 74 2.48 -10.66 -6.23
CA LEU A 74 2.86 -12.07 -6.13
C LEU A 74 1.66 -12.98 -6.39
N ALA A 75 0.51 -12.70 -5.78
CA ALA A 75 -0.74 -13.42 -6.04
C ALA A 75 -1.16 -13.33 -7.52
N GLY A 76 -1.00 -12.16 -8.14
CA GLY A 76 -1.22 -11.96 -9.57
C GLY A 76 -0.28 -12.79 -10.46
N LEU A 77 1.01 -12.89 -10.10
CA LEU A 77 1.98 -13.72 -10.80
C LEU A 77 1.67 -15.22 -10.67
N LEU A 78 1.37 -15.68 -9.46
CA LEU A 78 1.03 -17.08 -9.19
C LEU A 78 -0.27 -17.52 -9.87
N SER A 79 -1.22 -16.60 -10.04
CA SER A 79 -2.47 -16.83 -10.77
C SER A 79 -2.38 -16.54 -12.27
N LEU A 80 -1.20 -16.15 -12.78
CA LEU A 80 -0.97 -15.69 -14.15
C LEU A 80 -1.96 -14.58 -14.60
N ASN A 81 -2.45 -13.78 -13.65
CA ASN A 81 -3.41 -12.72 -13.90
C ASN A 81 -2.70 -11.38 -14.15
N VAL A 82 -2.48 -11.09 -15.43
CA VAL A 82 -1.82 -9.85 -15.88
C VAL A 82 -2.57 -8.59 -15.43
N LYS A 83 -3.90 -8.65 -15.24
CA LYS A 83 -4.68 -7.50 -14.77
C LYS A 83 -4.32 -7.15 -13.32
N ILE A 84 -4.12 -8.15 -12.46
CA ILE A 84 -3.68 -7.94 -11.06
C ILE A 84 -2.28 -7.34 -11.05
N VAL A 85 -1.34 -7.95 -11.75
CA VAL A 85 0.05 -7.48 -11.83
C VAL A 85 0.11 -6.06 -12.40
N GLY A 86 -0.56 -5.81 -13.52
CA GLY A 86 -0.61 -4.50 -14.16
C GLY A 86 -1.19 -3.41 -13.25
N SER A 87 -2.17 -3.74 -12.41
CA SER A 87 -2.80 -2.79 -11.50
C SER A 87 -1.96 -2.41 -10.28
N THR A 88 -1.04 -3.27 -9.84
CA THR A 88 -0.18 -3.01 -8.68
C THR A 88 1.15 -2.35 -9.05
N LEU A 89 1.61 -2.52 -10.29
CA LEU A 89 2.87 -1.96 -10.79
C LEU A 89 3.00 -0.43 -10.65
N PRO A 90 1.99 0.41 -10.97
CA PRO A 90 2.10 1.86 -10.82
C PRO A 90 2.51 2.28 -9.41
N PHE A 91 1.93 1.64 -8.40
CA PHE A 91 2.27 1.91 -7.01
C PHE A 91 3.69 1.44 -6.65
N LEU A 92 4.09 0.22 -7.06
CA LEU A 92 5.44 -0.29 -6.81
C LEU A 92 6.53 0.57 -7.47
N ILE A 93 6.26 1.14 -8.64
CA ILE A 93 7.16 2.10 -9.29
C ILE A 93 7.31 3.36 -8.43
N ILE A 94 6.21 3.92 -7.93
CA ILE A 94 6.23 5.09 -7.04
C ILE A 94 7.02 4.80 -5.77
N VAL A 95 6.88 3.61 -5.17
CA VAL A 95 7.66 3.18 -4.00
C VAL A 95 9.16 3.23 -4.31
N ILE A 96 9.60 2.65 -5.43
CA ILE A 96 11.01 2.62 -5.83
C ILE A 96 11.53 4.05 -6.07
N VAL A 97 10.76 4.88 -6.77
CA VAL A 97 11.13 6.28 -7.07
C VAL A 97 11.25 7.09 -5.77
N THR A 98 10.31 6.96 -4.86
CA THR A 98 10.30 7.63 -3.56
C THR A 98 11.54 7.26 -2.74
N ILE A 99 11.87 5.96 -2.66
CA ILE A 99 13.06 5.49 -1.95
C ILE A 99 14.33 6.07 -2.60
N LYS A 100 14.44 6.03 -3.94
CA LYS A 100 15.59 6.60 -4.65
C LYS A 100 15.74 8.10 -4.39
N TYR A 101 14.64 8.85 -4.40
CA TYR A 101 14.62 10.29 -4.15
C TYR A 101 15.14 10.64 -2.76
N TYR A 102 14.61 10.00 -1.71
CA TYR A 102 15.07 10.27 -0.34
C TYR A 102 16.50 9.81 -0.08
N ARG A 103 16.96 8.71 -0.72
CA ARG A 103 18.37 8.30 -0.68
C ARG A 103 19.29 9.33 -1.34
N LYS A 104 18.86 9.98 -2.42
CA LYS A 104 19.62 11.06 -3.06
C LYS A 104 19.72 12.30 -2.17
N ILE A 105 18.62 12.72 -1.56
CA ILE A 105 18.60 13.87 -0.63
C ILE A 105 19.53 13.63 0.56
N ASN A 106 19.50 12.44 1.17
CA ASN A 106 20.35 12.14 2.32
C ASN A 106 21.85 12.08 2.00
N ARG A 107 22.22 11.99 0.72
CA ARG A 107 23.62 12.00 0.26
C ARG A 107 24.16 13.40 -0.03
N GLN A 108 23.30 14.42 -0.10
CA GLN A 108 23.76 15.79 -0.27
C GLN A 108 24.21 16.32 1.10
N PRO A 109 25.45 16.86 1.22
CA PRO A 109 25.89 17.49 2.46
C PRO A 109 24.95 18.67 2.76
N THR A 110 24.46 18.72 3.99
CA THR A 110 23.76 19.89 4.51
C THR A 110 24.79 21.02 4.61
N ASN A 111 24.66 22.01 3.72
CA ASN A 111 25.40 23.28 3.82
C ASN A 111 24.98 24.05 5.07
#